data_AF-A0A1H9L8Q1-F1
#
_entry.id   AF-A0A1H9L8Q1-F1
#
_cell.length_a   1.000
_cell.length_b   1.000
_cell.length_c   1.000
_cell.angle_alpha   90.00
_cell.angle_beta   90.00
_cell.angle_gamma   90.00
#
_symmetry.space_group_name_H-M   'P 1'
#
loop_
_entity.id
_entity.type
_entity.pdbx_description
1 polymer ?
#
loop_
_entity_poly.entity_id
_entity_poly.type
_entity_poly.pdbx_seq_one_letter_code
_entity_poly.pdbx_strand_id
1 'polypeptide(L)' 'MRTAAFKSYKNGYFTFWFENGEELAFEEVHPRVLKQFDLKNDKSLIDKDFRITFVEDGDDDDPIYRVESLKPL' A
#
# COMPACT_ATOMS: atom_id res chain seq x y z
N MET A 1 -12.61 -2.88 -2.61
CA MET A 1 -11.41 -2.96 -3.46
C MET A 1 -11.30 -1.63 -4.19
N ARG A 2 -10.16 -0.94 -4.09
CA ARG A 2 -9.92 0.37 -4.72
C ARG A 2 -8.73 0.27 -5.68
N THR A 3 -8.55 1.26 -6.54
CA THR A 3 -7.34 1.39 -7.37
C THR A 3 -6.38 2.41 -6.76
N ALA A 4 -5.10 2.07 -6.66
CA ALA A 4 -4.08 3.00 -6.23
C ALA A 4 -2.71 2.72 -6.86
N ALA A 5 -1.96 3.80 -7.14
CA ALA A 5 -0.60 3.75 -7.63
C ALA A 5 0.39 3.69 -6.47
N PHE A 6 1.32 2.73 -6.48
CA PHE A 6 2.41 2.71 -5.51
C PHE A 6 3.38 3.86 -5.77
N LYS A 7 3.68 4.69 -4.76
CA LYS A 7 4.55 5.86 -4.92
C LYS A 7 5.92 5.67 -4.29
N SER A 8 5.98 5.20 -3.04
CA SER A 8 7.27 5.00 -2.38
C SER A 8 7.18 4.16 -1.11
N TYR A 9 8.33 3.64 -0.69
CA TYR A 9 8.56 3.18 0.68
C TYR A 9 9.60 4.10 1.34
N LYS A 10 9.19 4.87 2.36
CA LYS A 10 10.06 5.84 3.06
C LYS A 10 9.72 5.88 4.55
N ASN A 11 10.74 5.95 5.39
CA ASN A 11 10.61 6.03 6.86
C ASN A 11 9.71 4.94 7.47
N GLY A 12 9.64 3.76 6.86
CA GLY A 12 8.80 2.66 7.33
C GLY A 12 7.40 2.60 6.71
N TYR A 13 6.97 3.61 5.96
CA TYR A 13 5.62 3.71 5.38
C TYR A 13 5.60 3.41 3.89
N PHE A 14 4.53 2.75 3.44
CA PHE A 14 4.23 2.51 2.03
C PHE A 14 3.17 3.50 1.55
N THR A 15 3.51 4.39 0.63
CA THR A 15 2.61 5.43 0.15
C THR A 15 1.93 5.01 -1.14
N PHE A 16 0.61 5.19 -1.20
CA PHE A 16 -0.21 4.95 -2.39
C PHE A 16 -1.07 6.16 -2.72
N TRP A 17 -1.18 6.46 -4.01
CA TRP A 17 -2.07 7.48 -4.54
C TRP A 17 -3.32 6.83 -5.12
N PHE A 18 -4.48 7.12 -4.57
CA PHE A 18 -5.76 6.55 -4.97
C PHE A 18 -6.40 7.33 -6.13
N GLU A 19 -7.21 6.64 -6.93
CA GLU A 19 -7.88 7.22 -8.10
C GLU A 19 -8.78 8.43 -7.79
N ASN A 20 -9.25 8.55 -6.54
CA ASN A 20 -10.03 9.69 -6.05
C ASN A 20 -9.18 10.91 -5.66
N GLY A 21 -7.85 10.83 -5.81
CA GLY A 21 -6.92 11.90 -5.46
C GLY A 21 -6.41 11.86 -4.01
N GLU A 22 -6.84 10.88 -3.22
CA GLU A 22 -6.33 10.70 -1.85
C GLU A 22 -4.96 10.03 -1.85
N GLU A 23 -4.08 10.50 -0.97
CA GLU A 23 -2.82 9.82 -0.67
C GLU A 23 -2.95 9.16 0.70
N LEU A 24 -2.63 7.87 0.78
CA LEU A 24 -2.58 7.13 2.04
C LEU A 24 -1.21 6.48 2.22
N ALA A 25 -0.69 6.61 3.43
CA ALA A 25 0.49 5.90 3.90
C ALA A 25 0.04 4.69 4.73
N PHE A 26 0.68 3.56 4.50
CA PHE A 26 0.43 2.32 5.22
C PHE A 26 1.65 1.97 6.08
N GLU A 27 1.43 1.68 7.35
CA GLU A 27 2.43 1.20 8.30
C GLU A 27 2.87 -0.23 7.94
N GLU A 28 1.91 -1.05 7.50
CA GLU A 28 2.13 -2.46 7.26
C GLU A 28 1.68 -2.92 5.87
N VAL A 29 2.36 -3.95 5.37
CA VAL A 29 1.97 -4.69 4.17
C VAL A 29 2.09 -6.17 4.50
N HIS A 30 1.01 -6.91 4.27
CA HIS A 30 0.95 -8.34 4.56
C HIS A 30 2.13 -9.07 3.88
N PRO A 31 2.87 -9.97 4.55
CA PRO A 31 4.09 -10.58 4.03
C PRO A 31 3.93 -11.26 2.66
N ARG A 32 2.76 -11.85 2.40
CA ARG A 32 2.38 -12.42 1.09
C ARG A 32 2.48 -11.40 -0.06
N VAL A 33 2.07 -10.16 0.16
CA VAL A 33 2.14 -9.09 -0.84
C VAL A 33 3.60 -8.75 -1.10
N LEU A 34 4.41 -8.58 -0.05
CA LEU A 34 5.84 -8.30 -0.18
C LEU A 34 6.64 -9.42 -0.86
N LYS A 35 6.19 -10.68 -0.76
CA LYS A 35 6.77 -11.80 -1.53
C LYS A 35 6.48 -11.71 -3.02
N GLN A 36 5.37 -11.10 -3.42
CA GLN A 36 4.97 -10.96 -4.84
C GLN A 36 5.51 -9.68 -5.44
N PHE A 37 5.54 -8.61 -4.64
CA PHE A 37 5.91 -7.27 -5.04
C PHE A 37 6.90 -6.74 -4.02
N ASP A 38 8.18 -6.64 -4.38
CA ASP A 38 9.20 -6.06 -3.50
C ASP A 38 9.11 -4.54 -3.49
N LEU A 39 8.05 -4.03 -2.85
CA LEU A 39 7.76 -2.59 -2.74
C LEU A 39 8.89 -1.79 -2.05
N LYS A 40 9.77 -2.47 -1.31
CA LYS A 40 10.86 -1.80 -0.59
C LYS A 40 12.04 -1.50 -1.49
N ASN A 41 12.36 -2.39 -2.42
CA ASN A 41 13.59 -2.30 -3.22
C ASN A 41 13.35 -2.19 -4.73
N ASP A 42 12.24 -2.71 -5.25
CA ASP A 42 11.94 -2.70 -6.68
C ASP A 42 11.33 -1.38 -7.12
N LYS A 43 12.18 -0.49 -7.63
CA LYS A 43 11.78 0.81 -8.18
C LYS A 43 10.89 0.72 -9.42
N SER A 44 10.84 -0.43 -10.10
CA SER A 44 9.95 -0.61 -11.26
C SER A 44 8.47 -0.68 -10.87
N LEU A 45 8.17 -0.80 -9.57
CA LEU A 45 6.82 -0.79 -9.03
C LEU A 45 6.30 0.63 -8.75
N ILE A 46 7.19 1.64 -8.76
CA ILE A 46 6.80 3.05 -8.60
C ILE A 46 5.91 3.45 -9.78
N ASP A 47 4.84 4.19 -9.46
CA ASP A 47 3.78 4.62 -10.37
C ASP A 47 3.00 3.48 -11.04
N LYS A 48 3.18 2.23 -10.61
CA LYS A 48 2.31 1.13 -11.05
C LYS A 48 1.00 1.14 -10.26
N ASP A 49 -0.09 1.01 -11.01
CA ASP A 49 -1.43 0.88 -10.46
C ASP A 49 -1.73 -0.54 -10.03
N PHE A 50 -2.37 -0.65 -8.87
CA PHE A 50 -2.83 -1.91 -8.31
C PHE A 50 -4.28 -1.82 -7.88
N ARG A 51 -4.98 -2.96 -8.00
CA ARG A 51 -6.17 -3.22 -7.20
C ARG A 51 -5.71 -3.52 -5.77
N ILE A 52 -5.98 -2.58 -4.88
CA ILE A 52 -5.58 -2.62 -3.47
C ILE A 52 -6.76 -2.98 -2.57
N THR A 53 -6.48 -3.82 -1.57
CA THR A 53 -7.35 -4.09 -0.42
C THR A 53 -6.50 -3.90 0.83
N PHE A 54 -7.04 -3.17 1.80
CA PHE A 54 -6.38 -2.86 3.06
C PHE A 54 -7.41 -2.90 4.19
N VAL A 55 -6.90 -3.01 5.41
CA VAL A 55 -7.69 -2.92 6.65
C VAL A 55 -7.11 -1.80 7.50
N GLU A 56 -7.99 -1.24 8.32
CA GLU A 56 -7.65 -0.38 9.44
C GLU A 56 -7.84 -1.25 10.69
N ASP A 57 -6.79 -1.37 11.50
CA ASP A 57 -6.74 -2.16 12.72
C ASP A 57 -6.19 -1.28 13.86
N GLY A 58 -6.42 -1.62 15.12
CA GLY A 58 -6.00 -0.78 16.26
C GLY A 58 -7.15 -0.02 16.94
N ASP A 59 -6.78 0.85 17.87
CA ASP A 59 -7.74 1.67 18.63
C ASP A 59 -8.14 2.92 17.83
N ASP A 60 -9.34 3.46 18.07
CA ASP A 60 -9.89 4.62 17.34
C ASP A 60 -8.96 5.87 17.36
N ASP A 61 -8.11 5.99 18.38
CA ASP A 61 -7.18 7.12 18.54
C ASP A 61 -5.87 6.94 17.75
N ASP A 62 -5.46 5.71 17.44
CA ASP A 62 -4.19 5.38 16.75
C ASP A 62 -4.40 4.18 15.79
N PRO A 63 -5.13 4.37 14.68
CA PRO A 63 -5.34 3.30 13.70
C PRO A 63 -4.05 2.95 12.95
N ILE A 64 -3.86 1.66 12.72
CA ILE A 64 -2.79 1.06 11.91
C ILE A 64 -3.39 0.58 10.59
N TYR A 65 -2.89 1.12 9.48
CA TYR A 65 -3.30 0.73 8.15
C TYR A 65 -2.41 -0.37 7.59
N ARG A 66 -3.02 -1.50 7.23
CA ARG A 66 -2.32 -2.64 6.63
C ARG A 66 -2.84 -3.00 5.24
N VAL A 67 -1.94 -3.07 4.26
CA VAL A 67 -2.24 -3.61 2.94
C VAL A 67 -2.35 -5.13 2.99
N GLU A 68 -3.52 -5.67 2.66
CA GLU A 68 -3.82 -7.12 2.68
C GLU A 68 -3.59 -7.79 1.32
N SER A 69 -3.79 -7.03 0.23
CA SER A 69 -3.66 -7.55 -1.13
C SER A 69 -3.35 -6.44 -2.13
N LEU A 70 -2.44 -6.74 -3.05
CA LEU A 70 -2.25 -6.01 -4.31
C LEU A 70 -2.44 -6.98 -5.47
N LYS A 71 -3.10 -6.52 -6.53
CA LYS A 71 -3.18 -7.24 -7.80
C LYS A 71 -2.87 -6.24 -8.93
N PRO A 72 -2.09 -6.62 -9.95
CA PRO A 72 -1.88 -5.78 -11.12
C PRO A 72 -3.22 -5.53 -11.82
N LEU A 73 -3.35 -4.37 -12.46
CA LEU A 73 -4.47 -4.07 -13.34
C LEU A 73 -4.36 -4.80 -14.68
#